data_AF-A0AAD2AVW7-F1
#
_entry.id   AF-A0AAD2AVW7-F1
#
_cell.length_a   1.000
_cell.length_b   1.000
_cell.length_c   1.000
_cell.angle_alpha   90.00
_cell.angle_beta   90.00
_cell.angle_gamma   90.00
#
_symmetry.space_group_name_H-M   'P 1'
#
loop_
_entity.id
_entity.type
_entity.pdbx_description
1 polymer ?
#
loop_
_entity_poly.entity_id
_entity_poly.type
_entity_poly.pdbx_seq_one_letter_code
_entity_poly.pdbx_strand_id
1 'polypeptide(L)'
;MNIFLSWSKEPAKSIAQELRIVLPAILSGAKAWMSSRDIPRGTRWGESLAGQLEQTNVGIIIVTPTNKLEPWLYFEAGALSKSSATGQVHPLVIGMRPDELEIPLAQFQATAFNQADILALVQSLNKTMGSPSDPEEVRERFDRLWPALEARIAQACREHLSKADSPGPATPDHSNGLHLTRHHEEIIRTMVVGGDRNWSPDEIAHAVGIHVQRMIIYLDELTSHDYVDTILIIGKGTLYSLGRQGRRLAMDRGWI
;
A
#
# COMPACT_ATOMS: atom_id res chain seq x y z
N MET A 1 -16.36 -17.51 -11.48
CA MET A 1 -16.04 -16.80 -10.22
C MET A 1 -15.74 -15.35 -10.53
N ASN A 2 -16.29 -14.39 -9.78
CA ASN A 2 -15.96 -12.97 -9.96
C ASN A 2 -14.92 -12.58 -8.90
N ILE A 3 -13.83 -11.95 -9.33
CA ILE A 3 -12.77 -11.44 -8.46
C ILE A 3 -12.81 -9.92 -8.56
N PHE A 4 -13.05 -9.28 -7.43
CA PHE A 4 -12.97 -7.84 -7.31
C PHE A 4 -11.54 -7.40 -7.01
N LEU A 5 -11.04 -6.42 -7.75
CA LEU A 5 -9.73 -5.81 -7.55
C LEU A 5 -9.92 -4.39 -7.03
N SER A 6 -9.55 -4.22 -5.78
CA SER A 6 -9.68 -2.99 -5.01
C SER A 6 -8.33 -2.27 -5.03
N TRP A 7 -8.30 -1.03 -5.52
CA TRP A 7 -7.07 -0.25 -5.74
C TRP A 7 -7.28 1.25 -5.52
N SER A 8 -6.23 1.95 -5.08
CA SER A 8 -6.18 3.41 -5.06
C SER A 8 -4.78 3.93 -5.22
N LYS A 9 -4.68 5.06 -5.93
CA LYS A 9 -3.42 5.68 -6.33
C LYS A 9 -2.58 4.73 -7.18
N GLU A 10 -1.51 5.29 -7.73
CA GLU A 10 -0.44 4.48 -8.29
C GLU A 10 0.56 4.09 -7.19
N PRO A 11 1.23 2.93 -7.30
CA PRO A 11 1.19 1.98 -8.42
C PRO A 11 0.02 0.98 -8.38
N ALA A 12 -0.82 1.02 -7.34
CA ALA A 12 -1.86 0.00 -7.13
C ALA A 12 -2.83 -0.14 -8.30
N LYS A 13 -3.19 0.96 -8.98
CA LYS A 13 -4.03 0.93 -10.18
C LYS A 13 -3.39 0.11 -11.31
N SER A 14 -2.13 0.40 -11.63
CA SER A 14 -1.38 -0.32 -12.67
C SER A 14 -1.26 -1.81 -12.36
N ILE A 15 -0.99 -2.13 -11.09
CA ILE A 15 -0.95 -3.52 -10.59
C ILE A 15 -2.30 -4.20 -10.77
N ALA A 16 -3.40 -3.52 -10.45
CA ALA A 16 -4.75 -4.04 -10.62
C ALA A 16 -5.07 -4.35 -12.09
N GLN A 17 -4.60 -3.52 -13.03
CA GLN A 17 -4.77 -3.74 -14.47
C GLN A 17 -4.04 -5.01 -14.93
N GLU A 18 -2.84 -5.25 -14.43
CA GLU A 18 -2.07 -6.45 -14.72
C GLU A 18 -2.74 -7.71 -14.18
N LEU A 19 -3.17 -7.67 -12.91
CA LEU A 19 -3.90 -8.79 -12.29
C LEU A 19 -5.24 -9.07 -12.98
N ARG A 20 -5.90 -8.04 -13.50
CA ARG A 20 -7.15 -8.19 -14.26
C ARG A 20 -6.98 -9.05 -15.51
N ILE A 21 -5.81 -8.99 -16.14
CA ILE A 21 -5.49 -9.76 -17.36
C ILE A 21 -4.96 -11.14 -16.98
N VAL A 22 -4.06 -11.21 -16.00
CA VAL A 22 -3.32 -12.43 -15.69
C VAL A 22 -4.16 -13.43 -14.88
N LEU A 23 -5.00 -12.97 -13.94
CA LEU A 23 -5.80 -13.89 -13.12
C LEU A 23 -6.77 -14.76 -13.96
N PRO A 24 -7.56 -14.23 -14.91
CA PRO A 24 -8.39 -15.06 -15.79
C PRO A 24 -7.60 -15.98 -16.73
N ALA A 25 -6.37 -15.61 -17.09
CA ALA A 25 -5.51 -16.43 -17.93
C ALA A 25 -4.95 -17.65 -17.18
N ILE A 26 -4.77 -17.55 -15.86
CA ILE A 26 -4.35 -18.65 -15.00
C ILE A 26 -5.56 -19.48 -14.55
N LEU A 27 -6.58 -18.81 -14.01
CA LEU A 27 -7.80 -19.38 -13.46
C LEU A 27 -8.92 -19.36 -14.50
N SER A 28 -9.03 -20.45 -15.29
CA SER A 28 -10.07 -20.58 -16.30
C SER A 28 -11.48 -20.45 -15.69
N GLY A 29 -12.23 -19.43 -16.10
CA GLY A 29 -13.57 -19.17 -15.57
C GLY A 29 -13.62 -18.16 -14.41
N ALA A 30 -12.48 -17.59 -14.03
CA ALA A 30 -12.42 -16.37 -13.22
C ALA A 30 -12.65 -15.14 -14.10
N LYS A 31 -13.41 -14.17 -13.58
CA LYS A 31 -13.59 -12.84 -14.18
C LYS A 31 -13.09 -11.80 -13.18
N ALA A 32 -12.02 -11.11 -13.54
CA ALA A 32 -11.48 -10.03 -12.72
C ALA A 32 -12.08 -8.69 -13.15
N TRP A 33 -12.57 -7.91 -12.19
CA TRP A 33 -13.07 -6.56 -12.41
C TRP A 33 -12.45 -5.63 -11.38
N MET A 34 -12.28 -4.36 -11.75
CA MET A 34 -11.62 -3.36 -10.91
C MET A 34 -12.66 -2.39 -10.34
N SER A 35 -12.40 -1.83 -9.16
CA SER A 35 -13.22 -0.74 -8.62
C SER A 35 -13.28 0.43 -9.62
N SER A 36 -14.49 0.82 -10.00
CA SER A 36 -14.74 1.95 -10.89
C SER A 36 -14.74 3.23 -10.07
N ARG A 37 -13.58 3.89 -9.94
CA ARG A 37 -13.56 5.30 -9.49
C ARG A 37 -14.24 6.25 -10.50
N ASP A 38 -14.54 5.78 -11.72
CA ASP A 38 -15.34 6.49 -12.74
C ASP A 38 -16.84 6.17 -12.64
N ILE A 39 -17.45 6.39 -11.48
CA ILE A 39 -18.92 6.44 -11.38
C ILE A 39 -19.35 7.87 -11.73
N PRO A 40 -20.28 8.07 -12.69
CA PRO A 40 -20.74 9.39 -13.08
C PRO A 40 -21.21 10.21 -11.87
N ARG A 41 -20.81 11.50 -11.81
CA ARG A 41 -21.26 12.43 -10.77
C ARG A 41 -22.79 12.42 -10.71
N GLY A 42 -23.35 12.08 -9.53
CA GLY A 42 -24.81 12.03 -9.31
C GLY A 42 -25.39 10.62 -9.12
N THR A 43 -24.60 9.57 -9.33
CA THR A 43 -25.03 8.18 -9.02
C THR A 43 -24.82 7.89 -7.53
N ARG A 44 -25.75 7.19 -6.86
CA ARG A 44 -25.58 6.75 -5.46
C ARG A 44 -24.46 5.72 -5.36
N TRP A 45 -23.24 6.22 -5.19
CA TRP A 45 -21.98 5.49 -5.20
C TRP A 45 -21.96 4.25 -4.29
N GLY A 46 -22.57 4.35 -3.11
CA GLY A 46 -22.64 3.26 -2.15
C GLY A 46 -23.56 2.10 -2.55
N GLU A 47 -24.67 2.36 -3.25
CA GLU A 47 -25.68 1.34 -3.57
C GLU A 47 -25.27 0.49 -4.78
N SER A 48 -24.65 1.07 -5.82
CA SER A 48 -24.19 0.31 -7.00
C SER A 48 -22.95 -0.53 -6.71
N LEU A 49 -22.03 -0.01 -5.88
CA LEU A 49 -20.83 -0.73 -5.46
C LEU A 49 -21.19 -1.84 -4.46
N ALA A 50 -22.04 -1.56 -3.46
CA ALA A 50 -22.51 -2.59 -2.53
C ALA A 50 -23.23 -3.74 -3.25
N GLY A 51 -24.12 -3.46 -4.23
CA GLY A 51 -24.80 -4.50 -4.99
C GLY A 51 -23.87 -5.37 -5.86
N GLN A 52 -22.76 -4.81 -6.38
CA GLN A 52 -21.74 -5.58 -7.10
C GLN A 52 -20.83 -6.38 -6.15
N LEU A 53 -20.52 -5.82 -4.99
CA LEU A 53 -19.75 -6.48 -3.93
C LEU A 53 -20.55 -7.61 -3.28
N GLU A 54 -21.87 -7.47 -3.14
CA GLU A 54 -22.78 -8.54 -2.69
C GLU A 54 -22.80 -9.74 -3.65
N GLN A 55 -22.63 -9.49 -4.96
CA GLN A 55 -22.53 -10.54 -5.98
C GLN A 55 -21.10 -11.10 -6.15
N THR A 56 -20.14 -10.57 -5.40
CA THR A 56 -18.72 -10.94 -5.52
C THR A 56 -18.23 -11.64 -4.26
N ASN A 57 -17.82 -12.90 -4.41
CA ASN A 57 -17.38 -13.73 -3.29
C ASN A 57 -15.90 -13.53 -2.95
N VAL A 58 -15.11 -12.91 -3.82
CA VAL A 58 -13.66 -12.74 -3.64
C VAL A 58 -13.24 -11.30 -3.96
N GLY A 59 -12.61 -10.63 -3.01
CA GLY A 59 -11.96 -9.34 -3.22
C GLY A 59 -10.48 -9.40 -2.89
N ILE A 60 -9.65 -8.93 -3.83
CA ILE A 60 -8.22 -8.71 -3.65
C ILE A 60 -8.01 -7.22 -3.44
N ILE A 61 -7.43 -6.86 -2.30
CA ILE A 61 -7.20 -5.48 -1.90
C ILE A 61 -5.72 -5.16 -2.08
N ILE A 62 -5.41 -4.33 -3.07
CA ILE A 62 -4.03 -4.02 -3.46
C ILE A 62 -3.53 -2.88 -2.58
N VAL A 63 -2.67 -3.24 -1.63
CA VAL A 63 -2.11 -2.32 -0.64
C VAL A 63 -0.64 -2.07 -0.93
N THR A 64 -0.30 -0.80 -0.91
CA THR A 64 1.03 -0.26 -1.18
C THR A 64 1.32 0.83 -0.15
N PRO A 65 2.59 1.23 0.05
CA PRO A 65 2.93 2.34 0.93
C PRO A 65 2.14 3.63 0.63
N THR A 66 1.82 3.89 -0.64
CA THR A 66 1.16 5.13 -1.08
C THR A 66 -0.34 5.19 -0.78
N ASN A 67 -0.96 4.02 -0.53
CA ASN A 67 -2.41 3.90 -0.39
C ASN A 67 -2.88 3.20 0.88
N LYS A 68 -1.97 2.68 1.73
CA LYS A 68 -2.34 1.87 2.91
C LYS A 68 -3.30 2.57 3.88
N LEU A 69 -3.26 3.91 3.96
CA LEU A 69 -4.13 4.71 4.83
C LEU A 69 -5.42 5.20 4.13
N GLU A 70 -5.68 4.79 2.88
CA GLU A 70 -6.83 5.27 2.13
C GLU A 70 -8.14 4.74 2.72
N PRO A 71 -9.04 5.60 3.25
CA PRO A 71 -10.22 5.15 3.99
C PRO A 71 -11.18 4.28 3.17
N TRP A 72 -11.19 4.46 1.85
CA TRP A 72 -12.08 3.70 0.99
C TRP A 72 -11.65 2.22 0.91
N LEU A 73 -10.35 1.87 1.01
CA LEU A 73 -9.89 0.47 1.03
C LEU A 73 -10.56 -0.30 2.17
N TYR A 74 -10.69 0.36 3.33
CA TYR A 74 -11.33 -0.18 4.51
C TYR A 74 -12.85 -0.31 4.33
N PHE A 75 -13.47 0.64 3.65
CA PHE A 75 -14.89 0.57 3.32
C PHE A 75 -15.21 -0.63 2.41
N GLU A 76 -14.42 -0.84 1.34
CA GLU A 76 -14.60 -1.97 0.42
C GLU A 76 -14.34 -3.31 1.11
N ALA A 77 -13.29 -3.38 1.94
CA ALA A 77 -13.02 -4.55 2.78
C ALA A 77 -14.19 -4.89 3.70
N GLY A 78 -14.77 -3.87 4.35
CA GLY A 78 -15.91 -4.03 5.24
C GLY A 78 -17.20 -4.42 4.52
N ALA A 79 -17.41 -3.92 3.29
CA ALA A 79 -18.56 -4.30 2.47
C ALA A 79 -18.45 -5.76 2.00
N LEU A 80 -17.26 -6.18 1.54
CA LEU A 80 -16.98 -7.56 1.16
C LEU A 80 -17.10 -8.54 2.33
N SER A 81 -16.63 -8.15 3.52
CA SER A 81 -16.69 -9.01 4.69
C SER A 81 -18.10 -9.19 5.27
N LYS A 82 -19.04 -8.29 4.92
CA LYS A 82 -20.43 -8.34 5.38
C LYS A 82 -21.34 -9.21 4.52
N SER A 83 -20.92 -9.67 3.33
CA SER A 83 -21.67 -10.67 2.55
C SER A 83 -21.54 -12.05 3.23
N SER A 84 -22.41 -12.24 4.21
CA SER A 84 -22.24 -13.03 5.44
C SER A 84 -22.20 -14.57 5.32
N ALA A 85 -21.75 -15.14 4.20
CA ALA A 85 -21.53 -16.59 4.12
C ALA A 85 -20.28 -17.03 3.32
N THR A 86 -19.74 -16.20 2.42
CA THR A 86 -18.66 -16.64 1.51
C THR A 86 -17.68 -15.53 1.08
N GLY A 87 -17.84 -14.29 1.55
CA GLY A 87 -16.97 -13.18 1.19
C GLY A 87 -15.53 -13.39 1.66
N GLN A 88 -14.60 -13.54 0.72
CA GLN A 88 -13.16 -13.67 0.98
C GLN A 88 -12.45 -12.37 0.64
N VAL A 89 -11.74 -11.82 1.62
CA VAL A 89 -10.90 -10.64 1.44
C VAL A 89 -9.44 -11.07 1.50
N HIS A 90 -8.68 -10.73 0.45
CA HIS A 90 -7.27 -11.06 0.30
C HIS A 90 -6.47 -9.77 0.17
N PRO A 91 -5.92 -9.21 1.26
CA PRO A 91 -4.97 -8.10 1.18
C PRO A 91 -3.73 -8.56 0.43
N LEU A 92 -3.40 -7.90 -0.68
CA LEU A 92 -2.18 -8.10 -1.44
C LEU A 92 -1.24 -6.93 -1.15
N VAL A 93 -0.16 -7.19 -0.42
CA VAL A 93 0.82 -6.16 -0.06
C VAL A 93 1.98 -6.13 -1.05
N ILE A 94 2.28 -4.94 -1.59
CA ILE A 94 3.38 -4.71 -2.52
C ILE A 94 4.25 -3.57 -2.01
N GLY A 95 5.56 -3.84 -1.86
CA GLY A 95 6.52 -2.85 -1.37
C GLY A 95 6.41 -2.55 0.12
N MET A 96 5.68 -3.37 0.88
CA MET A 96 5.55 -3.32 2.34
C MET A 96 5.37 -4.73 2.90
N ARG A 97 5.58 -4.90 4.20
CA ARG A 97 5.38 -6.18 4.87
C ARG A 97 3.91 -6.38 5.30
N PRO A 98 3.43 -7.63 5.40
CA PRO A 98 2.10 -7.94 5.93
C PRO A 98 1.77 -7.33 7.30
N ASP A 99 2.75 -7.23 8.20
CA ASP A 99 2.58 -6.67 9.56
C ASP A 99 2.44 -5.14 9.59
N GLU A 100 2.67 -4.47 8.47
CA GLU A 100 2.43 -3.03 8.31
C GLU A 100 0.97 -2.72 7.92
N LEU A 101 0.12 -3.74 7.75
CA LEU A 101 -1.31 -3.53 7.53
C LEU A 101 -2.01 -3.11 8.82
N GLU A 102 -2.93 -2.17 8.69
CA GLU A 102 -3.78 -1.72 9.80
C GLU A 102 -5.14 -2.41 9.78
N ILE A 103 -5.82 -2.41 10.93
CA ILE A 103 -7.21 -2.85 11.04
C ILE A 103 -8.09 -1.87 10.24
N PRO A 104 -9.06 -2.35 9.44
CA PRO A 104 -9.61 -3.71 9.41
C PRO A 104 -8.88 -4.70 8.50
N LEU A 105 -7.92 -4.29 7.67
CA LEU A 105 -7.27 -5.20 6.73
C LEU A 105 -6.36 -6.23 7.41
N ALA A 106 -5.73 -5.85 8.51
CA ALA A 106 -4.88 -6.72 9.33
C ALA A 106 -5.61 -7.95 9.91
N GLN A 107 -6.95 -7.95 9.91
CA GLN A 107 -7.73 -9.11 10.38
C GLN A 107 -7.76 -10.26 9.34
N PHE A 108 -7.38 -9.98 8.10
CA PHE A 108 -7.32 -10.96 7.02
C PHE A 108 -5.89 -11.43 6.79
N GLN A 109 -5.75 -12.66 6.27
CA GLN A 109 -4.43 -13.17 5.89
C GLN A 109 -3.92 -12.43 4.65
N ALA A 110 -2.89 -11.62 4.84
CA ALA A 110 -2.27 -10.90 3.75
C ALA A 110 -1.36 -11.79 2.91
N THR A 111 -1.33 -11.51 1.61
CA THR A 111 -0.48 -12.13 0.60
C THR A 111 0.63 -11.12 0.27
N ALA A 112 1.90 -11.49 0.44
CA ALA A 112 2.99 -10.65 -0.05
C ALA A 112 3.20 -10.87 -1.56
N PHE A 113 3.64 -9.84 -2.27
CA PHE A 113 3.95 -9.96 -3.69
C PHE A 113 5.30 -10.66 -3.91
N ASN A 114 5.29 -11.99 -3.80
CA ASN A 114 6.35 -12.88 -4.20
C ASN A 114 5.76 -14.13 -4.86
N GLN A 115 6.57 -14.87 -5.63
CA GLN A 115 6.07 -15.99 -6.43
C GLN A 115 5.33 -17.05 -5.61
N ALA A 116 5.87 -17.40 -4.42
CA ALA A 116 5.31 -18.45 -3.58
C ALA A 116 3.93 -18.06 -3.02
N ASP A 117 3.80 -16.85 -2.48
CA ASP A 117 2.56 -16.36 -1.88
C ASP A 117 1.48 -16.12 -2.93
N ILE A 118 1.84 -15.57 -4.11
CA ILE A 118 0.87 -15.40 -5.19
C ILE A 118 0.41 -16.74 -5.75
N LEU A 119 1.30 -17.73 -5.87
CA LEU A 119 0.90 -19.08 -6.26
C LEU A 119 -0.05 -19.69 -5.22
N ALA A 120 0.22 -19.52 -3.92
CA ALA A 120 -0.65 -19.98 -2.86
C ALA A 120 -2.04 -19.32 -2.92
N LEU A 121 -2.09 -18.00 -3.17
CA LEU A 121 -3.34 -17.26 -3.39
C LEU A 121 -4.10 -17.83 -4.60
N VAL A 122 -3.44 -17.97 -5.75
CA VAL A 122 -4.04 -18.53 -6.97
C VAL A 122 -4.61 -19.93 -6.74
N GLN A 123 -3.86 -20.82 -6.08
CA GLN A 123 -4.34 -22.17 -5.75
C GLN A 123 -5.53 -22.14 -4.78
N SER A 124 -5.51 -21.24 -3.79
CA SER A 124 -6.64 -21.04 -2.89
C SER A 124 -7.89 -20.60 -3.65
N LEU A 125 -7.75 -19.62 -4.53
CA LEU A 125 -8.84 -19.16 -5.39
C LEU A 125 -9.38 -20.28 -6.28
N ASN A 126 -8.52 -21.08 -6.91
CA ASN A 126 -8.95 -22.22 -7.73
C ASN A 126 -9.85 -23.19 -6.96
N LYS A 127 -9.52 -23.51 -5.70
CA LYS A 127 -10.30 -24.41 -4.84
C LYS A 127 -11.71 -23.89 -4.54
N THR A 128 -11.90 -22.57 -4.57
CA THR A 128 -13.19 -21.92 -4.31
C THR A 128 -14.08 -21.83 -5.55
N MET A 129 -13.54 -22.17 -6.73
CA MET A 129 -14.32 -22.17 -7.97
C MET A 129 -15.29 -23.36 -7.99
N GLY A 130 -16.47 -23.17 -8.60
CA GLY A 130 -17.44 -24.27 -8.77
C GLY A 130 -16.94 -25.41 -9.69
N SER A 131 -15.90 -25.16 -10.47
CA SER A 131 -15.21 -26.17 -11.28
C SER A 131 -13.70 -25.89 -11.28
N PRO A 132 -12.98 -26.31 -10.22
CA PRO A 132 -11.54 -26.12 -10.11
C PRO A 132 -10.81 -26.83 -11.25
N SER A 133 -9.79 -26.18 -11.83
CA SER A 133 -8.84 -26.86 -12.73
C SER A 133 -7.86 -27.71 -11.91
N ASP A 134 -7.12 -28.59 -12.58
CA ASP A 134 -6.04 -29.35 -11.92
C ASP A 134 -5.00 -28.37 -11.31
N PRO A 135 -4.67 -28.49 -10.01
CA PRO A 135 -3.62 -27.68 -9.39
C PRO A 135 -2.28 -27.67 -10.12
N GLU A 136 -1.89 -28.78 -10.78
CA GLU A 136 -0.65 -28.82 -11.56
C GLU A 136 -0.75 -27.99 -12.84
N GLU A 137 -1.88 -28.06 -13.55
CA GLU A 137 -2.14 -27.25 -14.75
C GLU A 137 -2.19 -25.75 -14.41
N VAL A 138 -2.80 -25.40 -13.27
CA VAL A 138 -2.82 -24.02 -12.76
C VAL A 138 -1.40 -23.54 -12.46
N ARG A 139 -0.57 -24.38 -11.82
CA ARG A 139 0.84 -24.07 -11.54
C ARG A 139 1.62 -23.85 -12.83
N GLU A 140 1.50 -24.72 -13.84
CA GLU A 140 2.20 -24.56 -15.12
C GLU A 140 1.84 -23.25 -15.83
N ARG A 141 0.54 -22.90 -15.85
CA ARG A 141 0.08 -21.62 -16.42
C ARG A 141 0.62 -20.42 -15.63
N PHE A 142 0.64 -20.52 -14.30
CA PHE A 142 1.20 -19.51 -13.42
C PHE A 142 2.69 -19.32 -13.68
N ASP A 143 3.50 -20.39 -13.65
CA ASP A 143 4.95 -20.33 -13.84
C ASP A 143 5.33 -19.75 -15.20
N ARG A 144 4.55 -20.03 -16.24
CA ARG A 144 4.74 -19.43 -17.57
C ARG A 144 4.47 -17.92 -17.60
N LEU A 145 3.48 -17.43 -16.85
CA LEU A 145 3.07 -16.03 -16.86
C LEU A 145 3.79 -15.18 -15.80
N TRP A 146 4.32 -15.82 -14.76
CA TRP A 146 4.94 -15.16 -13.61
C TRP A 146 6.07 -14.19 -13.98
N PRO A 147 7.09 -14.56 -14.80
CA PRO A 147 8.21 -13.66 -15.09
C PRO A 147 7.76 -12.34 -15.72
N ALA A 148 6.74 -12.39 -16.59
CA ALA A 148 6.21 -11.22 -17.26
C ALA A 148 5.34 -10.38 -16.32
N LEU A 149 4.53 -11.01 -15.45
CA LEU A 149 3.76 -10.33 -14.41
C LEU A 149 4.69 -9.60 -13.44
N GLU A 150 5.71 -10.28 -12.94
CA GLU A 150 6.69 -9.75 -11.99
C GLU A 150 7.43 -8.55 -12.59
N ALA A 151 7.91 -8.66 -13.83
CA ALA A 151 8.59 -7.57 -14.51
C ALA A 151 7.69 -6.33 -14.70
N ARG A 152 6.42 -6.52 -15.08
CA ARG A 152 5.47 -5.41 -15.29
C ARG A 152 5.07 -4.74 -13.98
N ILE A 153 4.81 -5.51 -12.93
CA ILE A 153 4.52 -4.95 -11.60
C ILE A 153 5.75 -4.23 -11.03
N ALA A 154 6.94 -4.82 -11.15
CA ALA A 154 8.19 -4.16 -10.74
C ALA A 154 8.42 -2.85 -11.51
N GLN A 155 8.07 -2.80 -12.80
CA GLN A 155 8.14 -1.57 -13.59
C GLN A 155 7.13 -0.52 -13.11
N ALA A 156 5.87 -0.89 -12.90
CA ALA A 156 4.86 0.02 -12.36
C ALA A 156 5.27 0.60 -10.99
N CYS A 157 5.83 -0.25 -10.11
CA CYS A 157 6.41 0.18 -8.85
C CYS A 157 7.55 1.18 -9.07
N ARG A 158 8.51 0.90 -9.96
CA ARG A 158 9.61 1.85 -10.25
C ARG A 158 9.10 3.19 -10.78
N GLU A 159 8.16 3.20 -11.71
CA GLU A 159 7.65 4.42 -12.35
C GLU A 159 6.88 5.33 -11.40
N HIS A 160 6.16 4.75 -10.43
CA HIS A 160 5.26 5.50 -9.57
C HIS A 160 5.77 5.69 -8.14
N LEU A 161 6.68 4.83 -7.67
CA LEU A 161 7.40 5.08 -6.41
C LEU A 161 8.56 6.07 -6.61
N SER A 162 9.18 6.13 -7.79
CA SER A 162 10.18 7.19 -8.09
C SER A 162 9.57 8.57 -8.35
N LYS A 163 8.31 8.63 -8.82
CA LYS A 163 7.57 9.89 -9.00
C LYS A 163 6.98 10.44 -7.69
N ALA A 164 6.89 9.64 -6.64
CA ALA A 164 6.59 10.15 -5.30
C ALA A 164 7.72 11.05 -4.76
N ASP A 165 8.94 10.92 -5.31
CA ASP A 165 10.14 11.71 -4.98
C ASP A 165 10.43 12.86 -5.96
N SER A 166 9.49 13.21 -6.86
CA SER A 166 9.62 14.38 -7.74
C SER A 166 8.48 15.38 -7.46
N PRO A 167 8.76 16.61 -7.01
CA PRO A 167 7.72 17.59 -6.71
C PRO A 167 7.03 18.00 -8.03
N GLY A 168 5.81 17.50 -8.24
CA GLY A 168 4.91 17.98 -9.29
C GLY A 168 4.52 19.45 -9.06
N PRO A 169 4.17 20.19 -10.15
CA PRO A 169 4.17 21.64 -10.16
C PRO A 169 3.11 22.22 -9.22
N ALA A 170 3.55 23.21 -8.44
CA ALA A 170 2.74 24.00 -7.55
C ALA A 170 1.53 24.61 -8.26
N THR A 171 0.35 24.57 -7.63
CA THR A 171 -0.53 25.73 -7.38
C THR A 171 -1.77 25.30 -6.58
N PRO A 172 -2.45 26.20 -5.84
CA PRO A 172 -1.98 27.42 -5.20
C PRO A 172 -2.16 27.41 -3.67
N ASP A 173 -1.24 28.08 -2.99
CA ASP A 173 -1.39 28.82 -1.73
C ASP A 173 -2.47 28.36 -0.73
N HIS A 174 -2.05 27.53 0.23
CA HIS A 174 -2.59 27.59 1.59
C HIS A 174 -1.41 27.66 2.57
N SER A 175 -1.19 28.84 3.11
CA SER A 175 -0.39 29.12 4.30
C SER A 175 -0.85 28.29 5.51
N ASN A 176 -0.50 27.01 5.55
CA ASN A 176 -0.52 26.17 6.75
C ASN A 176 0.83 25.45 6.82
N GLY A 177 1.83 26.11 7.39
CA GLY A 177 3.05 25.41 7.80
C GLY A 177 2.73 24.43 8.92
N LEU A 178 3.37 23.26 8.91
CA LEU A 178 3.29 22.30 10.02
C LEU A 178 3.57 23.02 11.35
N HIS A 179 2.62 22.96 12.28
CA HIS A 179 2.85 23.43 13.64
C HIS A 179 3.78 22.44 14.35
N LEU A 180 5.08 22.76 14.40
CA LEU A 180 6.08 21.92 15.07
C LEU A 180 5.75 21.80 16.57
N THR A 181 5.55 20.57 17.02
CA THR A 181 5.37 20.27 18.44
C THR A 181 6.74 20.06 19.09
N ARG A 182 6.78 20.00 20.43
CA ARG A 182 8.03 19.68 21.16
C ARG A 182 8.66 18.37 20.68
N HIS A 183 7.85 17.36 20.34
CA HIS A 183 8.34 16.08 19.86
C HIS A 183 8.93 16.17 18.45
N HIS A 184 8.37 16.99 17.56
CA HIS A 184 8.95 17.26 16.25
C HIS A 184 10.35 17.88 16.36
N GLU A 185 10.51 18.88 17.22
CA GLU A 185 11.81 19.52 17.46
C GLU A 185 12.83 18.54 18.07
N GLU A 186 12.40 17.68 18.99
CA GLU A 186 13.26 16.71 19.66
C GLU A 186 13.74 15.58 18.72
N ILE A 187 12.88 15.16 17.79
CA ILE A 187 13.24 14.22 16.71
C ILE A 187 14.32 14.83 15.81
N ILE A 188 14.08 16.04 15.30
CA ILE A 188 15.02 16.73 14.41
C ILE A 188 16.36 16.95 15.13
N ARG A 189 16.33 17.37 16.40
CA ARG A 189 17.53 17.55 17.21
C ARG A 189 18.30 16.25 17.39
N THR A 190 17.61 15.14 17.63
CA THR A 190 18.23 13.82 17.76
C THR A 190 18.94 13.40 16.46
N MET A 191 18.28 13.62 15.32
CA MET A 191 18.85 13.32 14.00
C MET A 191 20.07 14.19 13.69
N VAL A 192 20.01 15.48 14.04
CA VAL A 192 21.13 16.42 13.93
C VAL A 192 22.36 15.93 14.71
N VAL A 193 22.18 15.51 15.97
CA VAL A 193 23.28 15.03 16.82
C VAL A 193 23.95 13.78 16.25
N GLY A 194 23.19 12.91 15.57
CA GLY A 194 23.76 11.72 14.92
C GLY A 194 24.36 11.94 13.52
N GLY A 195 24.34 13.17 13.00
CA GLY A 195 24.91 13.53 11.69
C GLY A 195 24.15 12.95 10.48
N ASP A 196 24.82 12.92 9.33
CA ASP A 196 24.26 12.47 8.03
C ASP A 196 24.00 10.94 7.93
N ARG A 197 23.80 10.25 9.06
CA ARG A 197 23.45 8.84 9.06
C ARG A 197 21.96 8.62 8.79
N ASN A 198 21.62 7.42 8.35
CA ASN A 198 20.24 6.97 8.20
C ASN A 198 19.75 6.34 9.52
N TRP A 199 18.51 6.63 9.88
CA TRP A 199 17.91 6.23 11.14
C TRP A 199 16.68 5.35 10.91
N SER A 200 16.55 4.27 11.66
CA SER A 200 15.30 3.52 11.73
C SER A 200 14.30 4.20 12.68
N PRO A 201 12.98 4.04 12.49
CA PRO A 201 11.99 4.59 13.40
C PRO A 201 12.14 4.05 14.83
N ASP A 202 12.59 2.81 15.01
CA ASP A 202 12.88 2.22 16.32
C ASP A 202 14.05 2.92 17.04
N GLU A 203 15.12 3.28 16.31
CA GLU A 203 16.27 3.99 16.87
C GLU A 203 15.89 5.40 17.36
N ILE A 204 15.10 6.13 16.57
CA ILE A 204 14.63 7.48 16.94
C ILE A 204 13.64 7.38 18.10
N ALA A 205 12.70 6.42 18.05
CA ALA A 205 11.73 6.16 19.11
C ALA A 205 12.43 5.89 20.46
N HIS A 206 13.48 5.07 20.44
CA HIS A 206 14.28 4.78 21.63
C HIS A 206 15.04 6.02 22.14
N ALA A 207 15.66 6.79 21.25
CA ALA A 207 16.43 7.97 21.62
C ALA A 207 15.56 9.12 22.19
N VAL A 208 14.35 9.30 21.65
CA VAL A 208 13.39 10.33 22.10
C VAL A 208 12.52 9.84 23.27
N GLY A 209 12.48 8.53 23.54
CA GLY A 209 11.69 7.94 24.62
C GLY A 209 10.19 7.88 24.33
N ILE A 210 9.80 7.70 23.06
CA ILE A 210 8.42 7.64 22.60
C ILE A 210 8.13 6.27 21.98
N HIS A 211 6.90 5.79 22.10
CA HIS A 211 6.47 4.55 21.44
C HIS A 211 6.63 4.64 19.92
N VAL A 212 7.15 3.58 19.28
CA VAL A 212 7.51 3.55 17.85
C VAL A 212 6.35 3.95 16.93
N GLN A 213 5.11 3.54 17.24
CA GLN A 213 3.94 3.93 16.44
C GLN A 213 3.67 5.45 16.45
N ARG A 214 3.91 6.12 17.59
CA ARG A 214 3.82 7.59 17.66
C ARG A 214 4.98 8.26 16.93
N MET A 215 6.17 7.66 16.99
CA MET A 215 7.33 8.12 16.24
C MET A 215 7.06 8.09 14.73
N ILE A 216 6.45 7.02 14.23
CA ILE A 216 6.09 6.88 12.81
C ILE A 216 5.14 8.00 12.37
N ILE A 217 4.14 8.35 13.19
CA ILE A 217 3.22 9.46 12.90
C ILE A 217 4.00 10.79 12.80
N TYR A 218 4.86 11.08 13.78
CA TYR A 218 5.67 12.30 13.76
C TYR A 218 6.64 12.34 12.58
N LEU A 219 7.24 11.22 12.21
CA LEU A 219 8.11 11.14 11.04
C LEU A 219 7.35 11.34 9.74
N ASP A 220 6.11 10.84 9.63
CA ASP A 220 5.25 11.05 8.46
C ASP A 220 4.85 12.53 8.30
N GLU A 221 4.49 13.19 9.41
CA GLU A 221 4.21 14.63 9.46
C GLU A 221 5.44 15.46 9.04
N LEU A 222 6.62 15.12 9.56
CA LEU A 222 7.90 15.78 9.24
C LEU A 222 8.32 15.53 7.78
N THR A 223 8.13 14.32 7.28
CA THR A 223 8.46 13.95 5.89
C THR A 223 7.55 14.71 4.91
N SER A 224 6.25 14.82 5.22
CA SER A 224 5.27 15.56 4.42
C SER A 224 5.59 17.05 4.26
N HIS A 225 6.47 17.60 5.11
CA HIS A 225 6.88 19.00 5.10
C HIS A 225 8.40 19.18 4.89
N ASP A 226 9.08 18.18 4.32
CA ASP A 226 10.51 18.26 3.92
C ASP A 226 11.48 18.48 5.10
N TYR A 227 11.05 18.16 6.33
CA TYR A 227 11.93 18.21 7.51
C TYR A 227 12.82 16.96 7.62
N VAL A 228 12.34 15.83 7.12
CA VAL A 228 13.00 14.53 7.17
C VAL A 228 12.84 13.86 5.81
N ASP A 229 13.91 13.29 5.28
CA ASP A 229 13.91 12.51 4.04
C ASP A 229 13.81 11.01 4.36
N THR A 230 13.25 10.23 3.44
CA THR A 230 13.12 8.78 3.60
C THR A 230 13.92 8.00 2.57
N ILE A 231 14.43 6.85 2.97
CA ILE A 231 15.13 5.88 2.13
C ILE A 231 14.54 4.51 2.39
N LEU A 232 13.89 3.92 1.38
CA LEU A 232 13.33 2.59 1.48
C LEU A 232 14.40 1.53 1.17
N ILE A 233 14.60 0.58 2.09
CA ILE A 233 15.50 -0.56 1.88
C ILE A 233 14.70 -1.86 1.89
N ILE A 234 14.73 -2.59 0.77
CA ILE A 234 14.09 -3.91 0.63
C ILE A 234 14.60 -4.84 1.74
N GLY A 235 13.67 -5.37 2.55
CA GLY A 235 13.97 -6.29 3.66
C GLY A 235 14.44 -5.63 4.96
N LYS A 236 14.63 -4.30 5.01
CA LYS A 236 15.01 -3.56 6.23
C LYS A 236 14.04 -2.44 6.62
N GLY A 237 13.09 -2.09 5.74
CA GLY A 237 12.08 -1.06 6.00
C GLY A 237 12.55 0.34 5.62
N THR A 238 11.83 1.35 6.13
CA THR A 238 12.10 2.77 5.87
C THR A 238 13.14 3.30 6.83
N LEU A 239 14.19 3.91 6.29
CA LEU A 239 15.13 4.71 7.05
C LEU A 239 14.89 6.20 6.81
N TYR A 240 15.27 7.01 7.77
CA TYR A 240 15.02 8.45 7.80
C TYR A 240 16.35 9.20 7.90
N SER A 241 16.48 10.30 7.17
CA SER A 241 17.65 11.19 7.22
C SER A 241 17.19 12.65 7.28
N LEU A 242 18.10 13.56 7.63
CA LEU A 242 17.71 14.96 7.85
C LEU A 242 17.43 15.68 6.51
N GLY A 243 16.18 16.08 6.32
CA GLY A 243 15.69 16.77 5.13
C GLY A 243 16.05 18.26 5.09
N ARG A 244 15.69 18.94 4.00
CA ARG A 244 16.13 20.33 3.76
C ARG A 244 15.57 21.31 4.79
N GLN A 245 14.28 21.23 5.12
CA GLN A 245 13.67 22.09 6.14
C GLN A 245 14.18 21.72 7.54
N GLY A 246 14.53 20.46 7.78
CA GLY A 246 15.12 20.01 9.05
C GLY A 246 16.49 20.64 9.28
N ARG A 247 17.34 20.64 8.25
CA ARG A 247 18.65 21.33 8.27
C ARG A 247 18.49 22.82 8.48
N ARG A 248 17.53 23.45 7.79
CA ARG A 248 17.25 24.89 7.93
C ARG A 248 16.78 25.25 9.35
N LEU A 249 15.85 24.47 9.90
CA LEU A 249 15.39 24.64 11.28
C LEU A 249 16.54 24.46 12.28
N ALA A 250 17.42 23.49 12.06
CA ALA A 250 18.58 23.26 12.91
C ALA A 250 19.55 24.46 12.91
N MET A 251 19.76 25.11 11.75
CA MET A 251 20.52 26.37 11.67
C MET A 251 19.81 27.51 12.40
N ASP A 252 18.51 27.69 12.15
CA ASP A 252 17.72 28.77 12.77
C ASP A 252 17.64 28.65 14.30
N ARG A 253 17.69 27.42 14.84
CA ARG A 253 17.69 27.11 16.28
C ARG A 253 19.08 26.92 16.90
N GLY A 254 20.15 27.03 16.11
CA GLY A 254 21.54 26.91 16.58
C GLY A 254 21.92 25.50 17.08
N TRP A 255 21.37 24.44 16.48
CA TRP A 255 21.72 23.05 16.79
C TRP A 255 22.90 22.53 15.98
N ILE A 256 23.25 23.22 14.89
CA ILE A 256 24.42 23.01 14.03
C ILE A 256 25.13 24.32 13.75
#